data_AF-A0A946G160-F1
#
_entry.id   AF-A0A946G160-F1
#
_cell.length_a   1.000
_cell.length_b   1.000
_cell.length_c   1.000
_cell.angle_alpha   90.00
_cell.angle_beta   90.00
_cell.angle_gamma   90.00
#
_symmetry.space_group_name_H-M   'P 1'
#
loop_
_entity.id
_entity.type
_entity.pdbx_description
1 polymer ?
#
loop_
_entity_poly.entity_id
_entity_poly.type
_entity_poly.pdbx_seq_one_letter_code
_entity_poly.pdbx_strand_id
1 'polypeptide(L)'
;MQIAECYKVLNVSPGEDWRQVRKSYHSLAKQFHPDVNPEKNTPETKLIEINQAFEQLETHYKASHNISSAQQSFSVQKRAVAKRDKLFNAFTSHPVVKQALHSGLNFLVGLDTKVFQLNIQKDITLSESALHKGANLHLKSGKERFDIKIPSGDWNQMSVRIPGKGESSLFSKRRGDLVLNLRVPIKETVKSQNPRFAYEMEISRDEIGNGKVLTLNSSEGPIKFTLPRNTMDGQNFSLRSGRRVESAILHILTIRFA
;
A
#
# COMPACT_ATOMS: atom_id res chain seq x y z
N MET A 1 22.32 -27.69 21.82
CA MET A 1 21.03 -28.06 21.21
C MET A 1 21.26 -28.58 19.81
N GLN A 2 20.48 -29.58 19.41
CA GLN A 2 20.42 -30.02 18.01
C GLN A 2 19.41 -29.17 17.22
N ILE A 3 19.58 -29.05 15.90
CA ILE A 3 18.67 -28.27 15.02
C ILE A 3 17.21 -28.75 15.17
N ALA A 4 16.98 -30.06 15.21
CA ALA A 4 15.64 -30.64 15.38
C ALA A 4 15.00 -30.27 16.74
N GLU A 5 15.81 -30.08 17.77
CA GLU A 5 15.38 -29.64 19.11
C GLU A 5 15.02 -28.14 19.11
N CYS A 6 15.75 -27.33 18.35
CA CYS A 6 15.45 -25.90 18.18
C CYS A 6 14.06 -25.66 17.58
N TYR A 7 13.69 -26.45 16.57
CA TYR A 7 12.35 -26.39 15.98
C TYR A 7 11.25 -26.73 17.00
N LYS A 8 11.49 -27.73 17.86
CA LYS A 8 10.56 -28.10 18.95
C LYS A 8 10.41 -26.99 19.98
N VAL A 9 11.50 -26.38 20.42
CA VAL A 9 11.48 -25.25 21.39
C VAL A 9 10.67 -24.07 20.84
N LEU A 10 10.76 -23.81 19.54
CA LEU A 10 9.96 -22.77 18.88
C LEU A 10 8.54 -23.20 18.51
N ASN A 11 8.09 -24.43 18.83
CA ASN A 11 6.79 -24.97 18.40
C ASN A 11 6.58 -24.90 16.88
N VAL A 12 7.61 -25.24 16.09
CA VAL A 12 7.56 -25.24 14.62
C VAL A 12 8.00 -26.61 14.09
N SER A 13 7.42 -27.07 12.97
CA SER A 13 7.86 -28.31 12.33
C SER A 13 9.27 -28.18 11.73
N PRO A 14 10.10 -29.23 11.76
CA PRO A 14 11.42 -29.20 11.13
C PRO A 14 11.33 -28.89 9.62
N GLY A 15 12.05 -27.87 9.16
CA GLY A 15 12.09 -27.49 7.73
C GLY A 15 11.00 -26.51 7.28
N GLU A 16 10.22 -25.96 8.21
CA GLU A 16 9.26 -24.88 7.95
C GLU A 16 9.91 -23.61 7.37
N ASP A 17 9.08 -22.78 6.70
CA ASP A 17 9.54 -21.53 6.12
C ASP A 17 10.10 -20.59 7.19
N TRP A 18 11.19 -19.89 6.86
CA TRP A 18 11.89 -19.01 7.78
C TRP A 18 10.98 -17.88 8.31
N ARG A 19 9.97 -17.47 7.54
CA ARG A 19 8.94 -16.52 8.00
C ARG A 19 8.13 -17.10 9.16
N GLN A 20 7.77 -18.38 9.09
CA GLN A 20 6.99 -19.07 10.10
C GLN A 20 7.81 -19.28 11.38
N VAL A 21 9.10 -19.60 11.25
CA VAL A 21 10.05 -19.68 12.39
C VAL A 21 10.13 -18.35 13.13
N ARG A 22 10.32 -17.24 12.41
CA ARG A 22 10.34 -15.88 12.99
C ARG A 22 9.01 -15.52 13.67
N LYS A 23 7.89 -15.87 13.05
CA LYS A 23 6.55 -15.61 13.60
C LYS A 23 6.31 -16.35 14.91
N SER A 24 6.74 -17.61 14.99
CA SER A 24 6.59 -18.40 16.22
C SER A 24 7.48 -17.88 17.34
N TYR A 25 8.75 -17.58 17.04
CA TYR A 25 9.67 -16.91 17.96
C TYR A 25 9.07 -15.62 18.54
N HIS A 26 8.51 -14.77 17.68
CA HIS A 26 7.85 -13.52 18.10
C HIS A 26 6.67 -13.76 19.05
N SER A 27 5.84 -14.76 18.77
CA SER A 27 4.70 -15.12 19.61
C SER A 27 5.15 -15.61 20.99
N LEU A 28 6.15 -16.49 21.03
CA LEU A 28 6.68 -17.06 22.26
C LEU A 28 7.42 -16.01 23.10
N ALA A 29 8.25 -15.18 22.47
CA ALA A 29 8.97 -14.12 23.16
C ALA A 29 8.01 -13.10 23.81
N LYS A 30 6.90 -12.79 23.15
CA LYS A 30 5.84 -11.94 23.72
C LYS A 30 5.14 -12.59 24.91
N GLN A 31 4.92 -13.91 24.86
CA GLN A 31 4.23 -14.67 25.90
C GLN A 31 5.07 -14.79 27.18
N PHE A 32 6.39 -14.91 27.05
CA PHE A 32 7.32 -15.08 28.16
C PHE A 32 8.08 -13.80 28.55
N HIS A 33 7.65 -12.64 28.05
CA HIS A 33 8.27 -11.36 28.39
C HIS A 33 8.00 -10.95 29.86
N PRO A 34 9.00 -10.49 30.62
CA PRO A 34 8.85 -10.14 32.04
C PRO A 34 7.85 -9.00 32.29
N ASP A 35 7.79 -7.98 31.41
CA ASP A 35 6.80 -6.90 31.54
C ASP A 35 5.34 -7.38 31.36
N VAL A 36 5.12 -8.47 30.63
CA VAL A 36 3.78 -9.01 30.36
C VAL A 36 3.39 -10.06 31.41
N ASN A 37 4.39 -10.70 32.04
CA ASN A 37 4.16 -11.77 33.01
C ASN A 37 5.15 -11.71 34.20
N PRO A 38 5.04 -10.68 35.05
CA PRO A 38 6.01 -10.40 36.11
C PRO A 38 5.96 -11.35 37.31
N GLU A 39 4.90 -12.17 37.47
CA GLU A 39 4.66 -12.98 38.68
C GLU A 39 5.04 -14.46 38.57
N LYS A 40 5.57 -14.93 37.42
CA LYS A 40 6.01 -16.33 37.28
C LYS A 40 7.53 -16.44 37.47
N ASN A 41 7.98 -17.44 38.22
CA ASN A 41 9.41 -17.77 38.43
C ASN A 41 10.05 -18.58 37.27
N THR A 42 9.33 -18.78 36.16
CA THR A 42 9.72 -19.60 35.01
C THR A 42 9.74 -18.93 33.60
N PRO A 43 9.37 -17.64 33.38
CA PRO A 43 9.44 -17.02 32.05
C PRO A 43 10.87 -16.80 31.60
N GLU A 44 11.78 -16.48 32.52
CA GLU A 44 13.16 -16.12 32.19
C GLU A 44 13.94 -17.30 31.59
N THR A 45 13.85 -18.48 32.20
CA THR A 45 14.52 -19.70 31.72
C THR A 45 13.99 -20.14 30.35
N LYS A 46 12.67 -20.10 30.14
CA LYS A 46 12.06 -20.44 28.84
C LYS A 46 12.43 -19.44 27.75
N LEU A 47 12.48 -18.14 28.07
CA LEU A 47 12.87 -17.11 27.12
C LEU A 47 14.33 -17.26 26.69
N ILE A 48 15.22 -17.63 27.61
CA ILE A 48 16.63 -17.94 27.30
C ILE A 48 16.70 -19.13 26.32
N GLU A 49 15.95 -20.19 26.58
CA GLU A 49 15.91 -21.39 25.73
C GLU A 49 15.35 -21.09 24.32
N ILE A 50 14.27 -20.31 24.24
CA ILE A 50 13.67 -19.83 22.99
C ILE A 50 14.69 -19.03 22.16
N ASN A 51 15.48 -18.18 22.81
CA ASN A 51 16.50 -17.38 22.14
C ASN A 51 17.65 -18.23 21.61
N GLN A 52 18.16 -19.17 22.43
CA GLN A 52 19.21 -20.11 22.02
C GLN A 52 18.77 -20.96 20.82
N ALA A 53 17.52 -21.43 20.84
CA ALA A 53 16.93 -22.17 19.72
C ALA A 53 16.90 -21.34 18.42
N PHE A 54 16.44 -20.10 18.51
CA PHE A 54 16.32 -19.22 17.36
C PHE A 54 17.68 -18.86 16.77
N GLU A 55 18.69 -18.60 17.59
CA GLU A 55 20.05 -18.27 17.14
C GLU A 55 20.70 -19.41 16.34
N GLN A 56 20.55 -20.64 16.84
CA GLN A 56 21.08 -21.81 16.14
C GLN A 56 20.39 -22.01 14.78
N LEU A 57 19.07 -21.81 14.72
CA LEU A 57 18.32 -21.89 13.46
C LEU A 57 18.68 -20.76 12.50
N GLU A 58 18.89 -19.54 12.99
CA GLU A 58 19.30 -18.41 12.16
C GLU A 58 20.69 -18.62 11.57
N THR A 59 21.63 -19.12 12.37
CA THR A 59 22.99 -19.44 11.93
C THR A 59 22.95 -20.52 10.85
N HIS A 60 22.17 -21.59 11.08
CA HIS A 60 21.97 -22.66 10.10
C HIS A 60 21.32 -22.15 8.80
N TYR A 61 20.31 -21.28 8.90
CA TYR A 61 19.63 -20.68 7.76
C TYR A 61 20.57 -19.79 6.94
N LYS A 62 21.38 -18.94 7.58
CA LYS A 62 22.36 -18.08 6.91
C LYS A 62 23.45 -18.89 6.22
N ALA A 63 23.95 -19.94 6.88
CA ALA A 63 24.95 -20.84 6.32
C ALA A 63 24.41 -21.57 5.08
N SER A 64 23.17 -22.07 5.12
CA SER A 64 22.57 -22.76 3.97
C SER A 64 22.27 -21.85 2.79
N HIS A 65 22.02 -20.56 3.03
CA HIS A 65 21.69 -19.59 1.98
C HIS A 65 22.91 -18.78 1.50
N ASN A 66 24.14 -19.14 1.88
CA ASN A 66 25.38 -18.43 1.53
C ASN A 66 25.31 -16.91 1.77
N ILE A 67 24.62 -16.50 2.84
CA ILE A 67 24.51 -15.09 3.21
C ILE A 67 25.78 -14.72 3.98
N SER A 68 26.82 -14.29 3.26
CA SER A 68 28.04 -13.76 3.88
C SER A 68 27.72 -12.59 4.80
N SER A 69 28.14 -12.67 6.05
CA SER A 69 28.05 -11.62 7.06
C SER A 69 29.08 -10.50 6.80
N ALA A 70 29.12 -9.96 5.59
CA ALA A 70 29.86 -8.75 5.29
C ALA A 70 28.92 -7.55 5.53
N GLN A 71 29.30 -6.72 6.50
CA GLN A 71 28.69 -5.44 6.88
C GLN A 71 27.42 -5.49 7.74
N GLN A 72 27.59 -5.28 9.05
CA GLN A 72 27.16 -4.04 9.72
C GLN A 72 27.38 -4.15 11.24
N SER A 73 28.57 -3.74 11.67
CA SER A 73 28.77 -3.05 12.94
C SER A 73 28.36 -1.59 12.73
N PHE A 74 27.08 -1.28 12.90
CA PHE A 74 26.64 0.11 13.03
C PHE A 74 26.92 0.57 14.46
N SER A 75 27.89 1.47 14.61
CA SER A 75 28.11 2.23 15.83
C SER A 75 26.88 3.12 16.08
N VAL A 76 25.93 2.64 16.88
CA VAL A 76 24.81 3.46 17.35
C VAL A 76 25.35 4.47 18.36
N GLN A 77 25.44 5.72 17.93
CA GLN A 77 25.68 6.86 18.82
C GLN A 77 24.65 6.84 19.96
N LYS A 78 25.17 6.78 21.20
CA LYS A 78 24.40 6.89 22.44
C LYS A 78 23.72 8.27 22.49
N ARG A 79 22.39 8.31 22.39
CA ARG A 79 21.58 9.40 22.95
C ARG A 79 20.76 8.86 24.11
N ALA A 80 21.01 9.43 25.28
CA ALA A 80 20.56 9.00 26.58
C ALA A 80 19.02 9.11 26.74
N VAL A 81 18.42 8.06 27.29
CA VAL A 81 17.04 8.08 27.84
C VAL A 81 17.17 7.89 29.35
N ALA A 82 17.56 8.98 30.02
CA ALA A 82 17.93 9.03 31.45
C ALA A 82 16.72 9.02 32.42
N LYS A 83 15.75 8.12 32.22
CA LYS A 83 14.59 8.05 33.15
C LYS A 83 14.01 6.66 33.39
N ARG A 84 14.81 5.59 33.22
CA ARG A 84 14.42 4.22 33.64
C ARG A 84 15.54 3.44 34.35
N ASP A 85 16.57 4.14 34.84
CA ASP A 85 17.79 3.50 35.36
C ASP A 85 17.61 2.79 36.72
N LYS A 86 16.58 3.11 37.52
CA LYS A 86 16.50 2.59 38.91
C LYS A 86 16.01 1.14 39.03
N LEU A 87 15.08 0.70 38.18
CA LEU A 87 14.58 -0.68 38.20
C LEU A 87 15.48 -1.64 37.40
N PHE A 88 16.12 -1.12 36.34
CA PHE A 88 17.03 -1.87 35.48
C PHE A 88 18.41 -2.11 36.12
N ASN A 89 18.88 -1.16 36.96
CA ASN A 89 20.13 -1.32 37.70
C ASN A 89 20.00 -2.29 38.88
N ALA A 90 18.80 -2.53 39.41
CA ALA A 90 18.59 -3.54 40.45
C ALA A 90 18.72 -4.97 39.87
N PHE A 91 18.20 -5.21 38.66
CA PHE A 91 18.24 -6.49 37.95
C PHE A 91 19.65 -6.90 37.48
N THR A 92 20.47 -5.93 37.10
CA THR A 92 21.84 -6.16 36.57
C THR A 92 22.92 -6.34 37.65
N SER A 93 22.53 -6.32 38.92
CA SER A 93 23.45 -6.41 40.06
C SER A 93 23.82 -7.84 40.48
N HIS A 94 23.17 -8.86 39.90
CA HIS A 94 23.48 -10.26 40.19
C HIS A 94 24.71 -10.77 39.39
N PRO A 95 25.67 -11.46 40.04
CA PRO A 95 26.97 -11.79 39.45
C PRO A 95 26.86 -12.73 38.23
N VAL A 96 25.93 -13.68 38.25
CA VAL A 96 25.65 -14.60 37.12
C VAL A 96 25.03 -13.88 35.93
N VAL A 97 24.22 -12.85 36.24
CA VAL A 97 23.48 -12.04 35.26
C VAL A 97 24.41 -11.02 34.58
N LYS A 98 25.42 -10.52 35.29
CA LYS A 98 26.38 -9.52 34.78
C LYS A 98 27.31 -10.06 33.68
N GLN A 99 27.67 -11.34 33.74
CA GLN A 99 28.55 -11.99 32.77
C GLN A 99 27.80 -12.47 31.51
N ALA A 100 26.49 -12.72 31.62
CA ALA A 100 25.63 -13.12 30.50
C ALA A 100 24.91 -11.94 29.80
N LEU A 101 24.65 -10.82 30.47
CA LEU A 101 23.80 -9.74 29.94
C LEU A 101 24.49 -8.69 29.07
N HIS A 102 25.79 -8.42 29.21
CA HIS A 102 26.41 -7.30 28.49
C HIS A 102 26.53 -7.54 26.97
N SER A 103 26.64 -8.80 26.54
CA SER A 103 26.57 -9.18 25.12
C SER A 103 25.14 -9.47 24.67
N GLY A 104 24.28 -10.01 25.54
CA GLY A 104 22.93 -10.47 25.19
C GLY A 104 21.88 -9.36 25.01
N LEU A 105 21.85 -8.32 25.85
CA LEU A 105 20.78 -7.30 25.79
C LEU A 105 20.92 -6.33 24.60
N ASN A 106 22.15 -5.91 24.29
CA ASN A 106 22.44 -5.11 23.09
C ASN A 106 22.23 -5.93 21.81
N PHE A 107 22.48 -7.25 21.88
CA PHE A 107 22.20 -8.19 20.81
C PHE A 107 20.70 -8.43 20.61
N LEU A 108 19.89 -8.57 21.67
CA LEU A 108 18.43 -8.70 21.57
C LEU A 108 17.78 -7.47 20.91
N VAL A 109 18.24 -6.26 21.25
CA VAL A 109 17.83 -5.02 20.56
C VAL A 109 18.32 -5.00 19.10
N GLY A 110 19.50 -5.57 18.82
CA GLY A 110 20.06 -5.68 17.47
C GLY A 110 19.36 -6.72 16.58
N LEU A 111 19.00 -7.87 17.13
CA LEU A 111 18.18 -8.89 16.48
C LEU A 111 16.78 -8.35 16.23
N ASP A 112 16.23 -7.53 17.13
CA ASP A 112 14.93 -6.89 16.92
C ASP A 112 14.95 -6.04 15.63
N THR A 113 16.02 -5.26 15.42
CA THR A 113 16.20 -4.46 14.19
C THR A 113 16.52 -5.26 12.93
N LYS A 114 17.18 -6.44 13.04
CA LYS A 114 17.61 -7.25 11.89
C LYS A 114 16.57 -8.30 11.48
N VAL A 115 15.80 -8.82 12.43
CA VAL A 115 14.82 -9.89 12.25
C VAL A 115 13.42 -9.34 12.02
N PHE A 116 13.05 -8.25 12.72
CA PHE A 116 11.78 -7.56 12.47
C PHE A 116 12.04 -6.42 11.49
N GLN A 117 11.53 -6.58 10.27
CA GLN A 117 11.39 -5.47 9.34
C GLN A 117 10.34 -4.52 9.92
N LEU A 118 10.76 -3.65 10.85
CA LEU A 118 9.88 -2.68 11.48
C LEU A 118 9.38 -1.64 10.46
N ASN A 119 10.10 -1.51 9.35
CA ASN A 119 9.68 -0.71 8.22
C ASN A 119 8.61 -1.45 7.42
N ILE A 120 7.43 -0.85 7.30
CA ILE A 120 6.31 -1.40 6.56
C ILE A 120 6.25 -0.68 5.21
N GLN A 121 6.03 -1.41 4.12
CA GLN A 121 5.72 -0.85 2.81
C GLN A 121 4.25 -1.09 2.50
N LYS A 122 3.55 -0.05 2.01
CA LYS A 122 2.16 -0.16 1.56
C LYS A 122 1.97 0.52 0.22
N ASP A 123 1.34 -0.20 -0.69
CA ASP A 123 0.93 0.35 -1.98
C ASP A 123 -0.49 0.90 -1.83
N ILE A 124 -0.67 2.18 -2.19
CA ILE A 124 -1.97 2.86 -2.11
C ILE A 124 -2.31 3.37 -3.50
N THR A 125 -3.48 2.94 -3.97
CA THR A 125 -4.06 3.45 -5.21
C THR A 125 -4.89 4.69 -4.90
N LEU A 126 -4.44 5.84 -5.39
CA LEU A 126 -5.14 7.12 -5.26
C LEU A 126 -6.13 7.30 -6.40
N SER A 127 -7.26 7.96 -6.12
CA SER A 127 -8.18 8.39 -7.19
C SER A 127 -7.62 9.56 -7.98
N GLU A 128 -8.02 9.72 -9.24
CA GLU A 128 -7.61 10.85 -10.08
C GLU A 128 -7.95 12.22 -9.45
N SER A 129 -9.07 12.30 -8.72
CA SER A 129 -9.46 13.52 -8.01
C SER A 129 -8.45 13.98 -6.95
N ALA A 130 -7.63 13.05 -6.42
CA ALA A 130 -6.59 13.34 -5.45
C ALA A 130 -5.43 14.16 -6.02
N LEU A 131 -5.19 14.08 -7.34
CA LEU A 131 -4.15 14.87 -8.01
C LEU A 131 -4.45 16.37 -7.93
N HIS A 132 -5.73 16.74 -8.11
CA HIS A 132 -6.15 18.14 -8.18
C HIS A 132 -6.51 18.74 -6.82
N LYS A 133 -7.10 17.97 -5.90
CA LYS A 133 -7.62 18.48 -4.62
C LYS A 133 -6.79 18.04 -3.41
N GLY A 134 -5.80 17.17 -3.60
CA GLY A 134 -5.16 16.43 -2.51
C GLY A 134 -6.08 15.34 -1.95
N ALA A 135 -5.54 14.51 -1.06
CA ALA A 135 -6.28 13.44 -0.41
C ALA A 135 -5.92 13.32 1.07
N ASN A 136 -6.92 13.02 1.89
CA ASN A 136 -6.72 12.56 3.26
C ASN A 136 -6.76 11.03 3.27
N LEU A 137 -5.63 10.40 3.58
CA LEU A 137 -5.53 8.96 3.68
C LEU A 137 -5.70 8.52 5.13
N HIS A 138 -6.75 7.76 5.39
CA HIS A 138 -6.97 7.09 6.67
C HIS A 138 -6.25 5.76 6.66
N LEU A 139 -5.14 5.65 7.36
CA LEU A 139 -4.28 4.47 7.35
C LEU A 139 -4.25 3.80 8.71
N LYS A 140 -4.20 2.46 8.67
CA LYS A 140 -4.02 1.62 9.85
C LYS A 140 -2.66 0.93 9.78
N SER A 141 -1.85 1.08 10.83
CA SER A 141 -0.58 0.36 10.99
C SER A 141 -0.59 -0.34 12.35
N GLY A 142 -0.56 -1.67 12.35
CA GLY A 142 -0.80 -2.48 13.55
C GLY A 142 -2.15 -2.17 14.21
N LYS A 143 -2.11 -1.67 15.46
CA LYS A 143 -3.29 -1.29 16.25
C LYS A 143 -3.69 0.18 16.14
N GLU A 144 -2.85 1.03 15.55
CA GLU A 144 -3.10 2.47 15.46
C GLU A 144 -3.69 2.87 14.11
N ARG A 145 -4.60 3.85 14.17
CA ARG A 145 -5.14 4.56 13.01
C ARG A 145 -4.57 5.98 13.00
N PHE A 146 -4.24 6.48 11.83
CA PHE A 146 -3.74 7.84 11.66
C PHE A 146 -4.04 8.35 10.25
N ASP A 147 -4.13 9.66 10.17
CA ASP A 147 -4.54 10.35 8.95
C ASP A 147 -3.33 11.07 8.37
N ILE A 148 -3.14 10.93 7.06
CA ILE A 148 -2.08 11.60 6.33
C ILE A 148 -2.71 12.47 5.27
N LYS A 149 -2.38 13.77 5.30
CA LYS A 149 -2.75 14.70 4.26
C LYS A 149 -1.70 14.66 3.15
N ILE A 150 -2.12 14.22 1.98
CA ILE A 150 -1.33 14.31 0.74
C ILE A 150 -1.81 15.58 0.02
N PRO A 151 -0.93 16.56 -0.22
CA PRO A 151 -1.31 17.77 -0.96
C PRO A 151 -1.56 17.46 -2.44
N SER A 152 -2.26 18.33 -3.14
CA SER A 152 -2.45 18.23 -4.59
C SER A 152 -1.10 18.27 -5.31
N GLY A 153 -0.89 17.41 -6.30
CA GLY A 153 0.37 17.29 -7.03
C GLY A 153 0.50 15.97 -7.75
N ASP A 154 1.57 15.81 -8.54
CA ASP A 154 1.91 14.54 -9.16
C ASP A 154 2.68 13.66 -8.17
N TRP A 155 1.99 12.66 -7.63
CA TRP A 155 2.54 11.70 -6.68
C TRP A 155 2.68 10.30 -7.31
N ASN A 156 2.47 10.17 -8.61
CA ASN A 156 2.46 8.86 -9.24
C ASN A 156 3.85 8.22 -9.18
N GLN A 157 3.90 6.97 -8.70
CA GLN A 157 5.14 6.21 -8.47
C GLN A 157 6.09 6.82 -7.43
N MET A 158 5.64 7.82 -6.66
CA MET A 158 6.44 8.38 -5.58
C MET A 158 6.29 7.56 -4.29
N SER A 159 7.40 7.44 -3.55
CA SER A 159 7.43 6.83 -2.23
C SER A 159 7.49 7.91 -1.14
N VAL A 160 6.50 7.92 -0.26
CA VAL A 160 6.45 8.83 0.90
C VAL A 160 6.81 8.06 2.16
N ARG A 161 7.88 8.47 2.85
CA ARG A 161 8.31 7.89 4.13
C ARG A 161 7.71 8.68 5.29
N ILE A 162 7.00 7.98 6.18
CA ILE A 162 6.47 8.54 7.42
C ILE A 162 7.22 7.92 8.61
N PRO A 163 8.05 8.70 9.31
CA PRO A 163 8.88 8.19 10.38
C PRO A 163 8.06 7.72 11.58
N GLY A 164 8.43 6.58 12.17
CA GLY A 164 7.83 6.07 13.41
C GLY A 164 6.37 5.59 13.29
N LYS A 165 5.86 5.39 12.07
CA LYS A 165 4.51 4.85 11.79
C LYS A 165 4.52 3.41 11.24
N GLY A 166 5.68 2.74 11.27
CA GLY A 166 5.85 1.33 10.97
C GLY A 166 5.45 0.41 12.13
N GLU A 167 5.95 -0.82 12.10
CA GLU A 167 5.68 -1.83 13.13
C GLU A 167 6.32 -1.41 14.45
N SER A 168 5.67 -1.76 15.56
CA SER A 168 6.24 -1.57 16.90
C SER A 168 7.09 -2.77 17.25
N SER A 169 8.33 -2.52 17.66
CA SER A 169 9.22 -3.60 18.07
C SER A 169 8.74 -4.21 19.40
N LEU A 170 8.97 -5.50 19.59
CA LEU A 170 8.53 -6.19 20.81
C LEU A 170 9.50 -5.98 21.97
N PHE A 171 10.78 -5.82 21.68
CA PHE A 171 11.84 -5.80 22.69
C PHE A 171 12.34 -4.38 22.98
N SER A 172 11.97 -3.41 22.15
CA SER A 172 12.34 -2.01 22.32
C SER A 172 11.12 -1.10 22.11
N LYS A 173 11.12 0.09 22.72
CA LYS A 173 10.10 1.13 22.43
C LYS A 173 10.28 1.80 21.07
N ARG A 174 11.05 1.22 20.15
CA ARG A 174 11.28 1.77 18.82
C ARG A 174 10.15 1.37 17.88
N ARG A 175 9.87 2.26 16.93
CA ARG A 175 8.98 2.01 15.81
C ARG A 175 9.74 2.22 14.52
N GLY A 176 9.49 1.36 13.54
CA GLY A 176 10.01 1.55 12.20
C GLY A 176 9.23 2.63 11.44
N ASP A 177 9.56 2.77 10.17
CA ASP A 177 8.98 3.75 9.28
C ASP A 177 7.91 3.13 8.37
N LEU A 178 6.90 3.89 8.01
CA LEU A 178 5.95 3.48 6.98
C LEU A 178 6.34 4.13 5.66
N VAL A 179 6.57 3.33 4.63
CA VAL A 179 6.81 3.79 3.27
C VAL A 179 5.56 3.54 2.44
N LEU A 180 4.97 4.60 1.91
CA LEU A 180 3.79 4.54 1.06
C LEU A 180 4.21 4.69 -0.39
N ASN A 181 3.92 3.69 -1.22
CA ASN A 181 4.07 3.80 -2.66
C ASN A 181 2.73 4.24 -3.24
N LEU A 182 2.69 5.45 -3.78
CA LEU A 182 1.47 6.03 -4.31
C LEU A 182 1.38 5.70 -5.79
N ARG A 183 0.24 5.12 -6.20
CA ARG A 183 -0.07 4.88 -7.61
C ARG A 183 -1.38 5.56 -7.94
N VAL A 184 -1.39 6.35 -9.01
CA VAL A 184 -2.65 6.80 -9.59
C VAL A 184 -2.93 5.90 -10.79
N PRO A 185 -4.06 5.17 -10.80
CA PRO A 185 -4.44 4.43 -11.99
C PRO A 185 -4.79 5.49 -13.04
N ILE A 186 -3.97 5.58 -14.08
CA ILE A 186 -4.34 6.29 -15.30
C ILE A 186 -5.51 5.49 -15.83
N LYS A 187 -6.73 5.94 -15.57
CA LYS A 187 -7.82 5.54 -16.45
C LYS A 187 -7.42 6.14 -17.77
N GLU A 188 -7.06 5.30 -18.73
CA GLU A 188 -7.26 5.66 -20.11
C GLU A 188 -8.73 6.07 -20.17
N THR A 189 -8.99 7.37 -20.14
CA THR A 189 -10.19 7.89 -20.77
C THR A 189 -10.06 7.35 -22.17
N VAL A 190 -10.69 6.19 -22.40
CA VAL A 190 -11.18 5.83 -23.71
C VAL A 190 -11.83 7.12 -24.14
N LYS A 191 -11.15 7.85 -25.03
CA LYS A 191 -11.78 8.96 -25.72
C LYS A 191 -12.99 8.29 -26.28
N SER A 192 -14.15 8.51 -25.63
CA SER A 192 -15.41 7.90 -26.02
C SER A 192 -15.41 8.11 -27.51
N GLN A 193 -15.23 7.03 -28.28
CA GLN A 193 -15.28 7.11 -29.71
C GLN A 193 -16.72 7.48 -29.93
N ASN A 194 -16.97 8.78 -29.97
CA ASN A 194 -18.30 9.34 -29.97
C ASN A 194 -18.92 8.70 -31.19
N PRO A 195 -19.87 7.76 -31.05
CA PRO A 195 -20.30 6.95 -32.18
C PRO A 195 -20.82 7.92 -33.24
N ARG A 196 -20.05 8.08 -34.32
CA ARG A 196 -20.40 8.99 -35.41
C ARG A 196 -21.37 8.21 -36.30
N PHE A 197 -22.65 8.47 -36.10
CA PHE A 197 -23.67 7.92 -36.97
C PHE A 197 -23.78 8.82 -38.20
N ALA A 198 -23.55 8.27 -39.38
CA ALA A 198 -23.72 8.97 -40.65
C ALA A 198 -25.09 8.60 -41.25
N TYR A 199 -25.85 9.60 -41.67
CA TYR A 199 -27.15 9.46 -42.31
C TYR A 199 -27.13 10.20 -43.64
N GLU A 200 -27.81 9.65 -44.64
CA GLU A 200 -28.06 10.31 -45.91
C GLU A 200 -29.57 10.52 -46.03
N MET A 201 -29.99 11.74 -46.36
CA MET A 201 -31.40 12.08 -46.51
C MET A 201 -31.63 12.81 -47.82
N GLU A 202 -32.55 12.26 -48.61
CA GLU A 202 -33.03 12.87 -49.84
C GLU A 202 -34.13 13.89 -49.53
N ILE A 203 -33.96 15.11 -50.02
CA ILE A 203 -34.86 16.24 -49.75
C ILE A 203 -35.11 16.98 -51.04
N SER A 204 -36.36 17.37 -51.30
CA SER A 204 -36.70 18.23 -52.43
C SER A 204 -36.36 19.70 -52.12
N ARG A 205 -35.92 20.45 -53.14
CA ARG A 205 -35.53 21.86 -53.01
C ARG A 205 -36.64 22.74 -52.43
N ASP A 206 -37.90 22.38 -52.65
CA ASP A 206 -39.07 23.11 -52.14
C ASP A 206 -39.23 23.01 -50.61
N GLU A 207 -38.71 21.95 -50.00
CA GLU A 207 -38.83 21.73 -48.55
C GLU A 207 -37.91 22.64 -47.73
N ILE A 208 -36.81 23.09 -48.33
CA ILE A 208 -35.78 23.94 -47.69
C ILE A 208 -36.22 25.39 -47.66
N GLY A 209 -36.79 25.89 -48.77
CA GLY A 209 -37.19 27.29 -48.94
C GLY A 209 -38.20 27.77 -47.89
N ASN A 210 -39.03 26.85 -47.40
CA ASN A 210 -40.14 27.16 -46.50
C ASN A 210 -39.78 27.13 -45.01
N GLY A 211 -38.52 26.84 -44.65
CA GLY A 211 -38.12 26.73 -43.24
C GLY A 211 -38.85 25.60 -42.50
N LYS A 212 -39.26 24.56 -43.23
CA LYS A 212 -39.99 23.40 -42.71
C LYS A 212 -39.12 22.67 -41.69
N VAL A 213 -39.72 22.27 -40.57
CA VAL A 213 -39.05 21.44 -39.56
C VAL A 213 -39.04 20.00 -40.07
N LEU A 214 -37.84 19.48 -40.31
CA LEU A 214 -37.60 18.11 -40.74
C LEU A 214 -37.30 17.22 -39.53
N THR A 215 -37.54 15.93 -39.68
CA THR A 215 -37.31 14.95 -38.62
C THR A 215 -36.41 13.83 -39.15
N LEU A 216 -35.24 13.67 -38.54
CA LEU A 216 -34.34 12.54 -38.77
C LEU A 216 -34.67 11.44 -37.76
N ASN A 217 -35.06 10.26 -38.25
CA ASN A 217 -35.24 9.09 -37.41
C ASN A 217 -33.87 8.45 -37.15
N SER A 218 -33.22 8.84 -36.05
CA SER A 218 -31.95 8.25 -35.65
C SER A 218 -32.17 6.98 -34.82
N SER A 219 -31.10 6.23 -34.56
CA SER A 219 -31.11 5.06 -33.68
C SER A 219 -31.48 5.40 -32.22
N GLU A 220 -31.34 6.67 -31.81
CA GLU A 220 -31.67 7.15 -30.46
C GLU A 220 -33.05 7.80 -30.37
N GLY A 221 -33.71 7.97 -31.51
CA GLY A 221 -35.04 8.59 -31.60
C GLY A 221 -35.12 9.71 -32.64
N PRO A 222 -36.31 10.32 -32.78
CA PRO A 222 -36.53 11.37 -33.78
C PRO A 222 -35.84 12.68 -33.38
N ILE A 223 -34.93 13.15 -34.23
CA ILE A 223 -34.25 14.45 -34.10
C ILE A 223 -34.92 15.46 -35.02
N LYS A 224 -35.50 16.52 -34.47
CA LYS A 224 -36.09 17.61 -35.24
C LYS A 224 -35.04 18.67 -35.56
N PHE A 225 -34.95 19.09 -36.82
CA PHE A 225 -34.00 20.10 -37.28
C PHE A 225 -34.58 20.93 -38.44
N THR A 226 -33.92 22.03 -38.77
CA THR A 226 -34.28 22.91 -39.88
C THR A 226 -33.07 23.15 -40.76
N LEU A 227 -33.25 23.13 -42.08
CA LEU A 227 -32.16 23.37 -43.02
C LEU A 227 -32.12 24.85 -43.46
N PRO A 228 -30.92 25.45 -43.56
CA PRO A 228 -30.75 26.77 -44.16
C PRO A 228 -31.14 26.80 -45.65
N ARG A 229 -31.69 27.92 -46.12
CA ARG A 229 -32.09 28.12 -47.53
C ARG A 229 -30.95 27.96 -48.56
N ASN A 230 -29.71 28.15 -48.13
CA ASN A 230 -28.50 28.01 -48.95
C ASN A 230 -27.85 26.61 -48.84
N THR A 231 -28.60 25.60 -48.39
CA THR A 231 -28.08 24.23 -48.32
C THR A 231 -27.72 23.73 -49.72
N MET A 232 -26.55 23.09 -49.84
CA MET A 232 -26.03 22.52 -51.08
C MET A 232 -26.20 20.99 -51.12
N ASP A 233 -26.19 20.42 -52.32
CA ASP A 233 -26.16 18.96 -52.50
C ASP A 233 -24.85 18.39 -51.95
N GLY A 234 -24.93 17.30 -51.21
CA GLY A 234 -23.81 16.68 -50.51
C GLY A 234 -23.34 17.43 -49.25
N GLN A 235 -24.05 18.47 -48.79
CA GLN A 235 -23.66 19.21 -47.59
C GLN A 235 -23.92 18.40 -46.31
N ASN A 236 -22.93 18.42 -45.41
CA ASN A 236 -23.00 17.73 -44.12
C ASN A 236 -23.47 18.67 -43.00
N PHE A 237 -24.41 18.19 -42.18
CA PHE A 237 -24.91 18.84 -40.98
C PHE A 237 -24.64 17.99 -39.75
N SER A 238 -24.28 18.65 -38.65
CA SER A 238 -24.05 18.00 -37.37
C SER A 238 -25.26 18.20 -36.47
N LEU A 239 -25.90 17.08 -36.09
CA LEU A 239 -27.07 17.04 -35.23
C LEU A 239 -26.69 16.41 -33.89
N ARG A 240 -27.24 16.97 -32.80
CA ARG A 240 -27.05 16.46 -31.44
C ARG A 240 -28.35 15.85 -30.95
N SER A 241 -28.29 14.66 -30.35
CA SER A 241 -29.47 14.05 -29.74
C SER A 241 -29.93 14.87 -28.52
N GLY A 242 -31.23 15.11 -28.44
CA GLY A 242 -31.85 15.95 -27.42
C GLY A 242 -32.20 15.13 -26.18
N ARG A 243 -31.61 15.52 -25.04
CA ARG A 243 -31.86 15.06 -23.66
C ARG A 243 -31.16 13.76 -23.23
N ARG A 244 -30.19 13.98 -22.32
CA ARG A 244 -29.90 13.11 -21.16
C ARG A 244 -29.12 11.83 -21.44
N VAL A 245 -28.06 11.93 -22.23
CA VAL A 245 -26.97 10.95 -22.23
C VAL A 245 -25.67 11.70 -21.94
N GLU A 246 -24.89 11.22 -20.97
CA GLU A 246 -23.65 11.84 -20.47
C GLU A 246 -22.52 11.92 -21.51
N SER A 247 -22.76 11.43 -22.72
CA SER A 247 -21.94 11.56 -23.91
C SER A 247 -22.78 12.15 -25.05
N ALA A 248 -22.45 13.37 -25.50
CA ALA A 248 -23.14 14.00 -26.62
C ALA A 248 -22.77 13.31 -27.94
N ILE A 249 -23.56 12.32 -28.33
CA ILE A 249 -23.40 11.56 -29.57
C ILE A 249 -23.64 12.50 -30.77
N LEU A 250 -22.75 12.40 -31.75
CA LEU A 250 -22.72 13.29 -32.91
C LEU A 250 -23.29 12.57 -34.12
N HIS A 251 -24.45 13.01 -34.59
CA HIS A 251 -25.05 12.50 -35.82
C HIS A 251 -24.63 13.41 -36.99
N ILE A 252 -24.05 12.83 -38.05
CA ILE A 252 -23.67 13.55 -39.27
C ILE A 252 -24.72 13.23 -40.32
N LEU A 253 -25.39 14.26 -40.84
CA LEU A 253 -26.42 14.15 -41.87
C LEU A 253 -25.90 14.74 -43.18
N THR A 254 -25.80 13.93 -44.24
CA THR A 254 -25.52 14.38 -45.61
C THR A 254 -26.83 14.56 -46.36
N ILE A 255 -27.01 15.75 -46.95
CA ILE A 255 -28.20 16.05 -47.76
C ILE A 255 -27.96 15.66 -49.21
N ARG A 256 -28.94 14.97 -49.81
CA ARG A 256 -29.02 14.74 -51.25
C ARG A 256 -30.26 15.41 -51.83
N PHE A 257 -30.12 16.09 -52.95
CA PHE A 257 -31.28 16.58 -53.69
C PHE A 257 -31.80 15.50 -54.64
N ALA A 258 -33.08 15.17 -54.48
CA ALA A 258 -33.84 14.35 -55.41
C ALA A 258 -34.40 15.17 -56.58
#